data_AF-A0A060BSQ9-F1
#
_entry.id   AF-A0A060BSQ9-F1
#
_cell.length_a   1.000
_cell.length_b   1.000
_cell.length_c   1.000
_cell.angle_alpha   90.00
_cell.angle_beta   90.00
_cell.angle_gamma   90.00
#
_symmetry.space_group_name_H-M   'P 1'
#
loop_
_entity.id
_entity.type
_entity.pdbx_description
1 polymer ?
#
loop_
_entity_poly.entity_id
_entity_poly.type
_entity_poly.pdbx_seq_one_letter_code
_entity_poly.pdbx_strand_id
1 'polypeptide(L)' 'MPLAARADADVRRIHWFAGAEYLGSTAPGQLLAWRARPGRWRVLALDDKGRSAMRVLTVSAVAR' A
#
# COMPACT_ATOMS: atom_id res chain seq x y z
N MET A 1 -10.37 -1.47 0.18
CA MET A 1 -9.83 -0.10 0.10
C MET A 1 -8.75 -0.05 -0.97
N PRO A 2 -8.80 0.88 -1.93
CA PRO A 2 -7.75 1.04 -2.92
C PRO A 2 -6.50 1.68 -2.31
N LEU A 3 -5.32 1.22 -2.73
CA LEU A 3 -4.03 1.85 -2.47
C LEU A 3 -3.41 2.31 -3.79
N ALA A 4 -2.78 3.47 -3.81
CA ALA A 4 -2.00 3.96 -4.94
C ALA A 4 -0.88 4.87 -4.44
N ALA A 5 0.25 4.86 -5.16
CA ALA A 5 1.37 5.75 -4.93
C ALA A 5 1.97 6.15 -6.28
N ARG A 6 2.50 7.37 -6.35
CA ARG A 6 3.33 7.83 -7.47
C ARG A 6 4.79 7.68 -7.07
N ALA A 7 5.65 7.52 -8.06
CA ALA A 7 7.09 7.41 -7.90
C ALA A 7 7.78 8.07 -9.11
N ASP A 8 9.10 8.22 -9.03
CA ASP A 8 9.90 8.77 -10.12
C ASP A 8 9.86 7.89 -11.37
N ALA A 9 10.17 8.48 -12.53
CA ALA A 9 10.05 7.83 -13.83
C ALA A 9 10.93 6.57 -13.99
N ASP A 10 11.96 6.40 -13.15
CA ASP A 10 12.85 5.25 -13.19
C ASP A 10 12.34 4.03 -12.38
N VAL A 11 11.23 4.19 -11.66
CA VAL A 11 10.57 3.13 -10.89
C VAL A 11 9.59 2.35 -11.75
N ARG A 12 9.69 1.01 -11.70
CA ARG A 12 8.77 0.12 -12.41
C ARG A 12 7.72 -0.49 -11.49
N ARG A 13 8.07 -0.76 -10.24
CA ARG A 13 7.20 -1.45 -9.28
C ARG A 13 7.16 -0.75 -7.93
N ILE A 14 5.96 -0.74 -7.35
CA ILE A 14 5.73 -0.43 -5.94
C ILE A 14 5.21 -1.69 -5.27
N HIS A 15 5.93 -2.16 -4.25
CA HIS A 15 5.61 -3.29 -3.41
C HIS A 15 4.87 -2.80 -2.16
N TRP A 16 3.71 -3.40 -1.89
CA TRP A 16 2.80 -2.96 -0.85
C TRP A 16 2.80 -3.92 0.33
N PHE A 17 2.86 -3.38 1.53
CA PHE A 17 2.78 -4.14 2.77
C PHE A 17 1.79 -3.50 3.75
N ALA A 18 1.13 -4.32 4.57
CA ALA A 18 0.40 -3.89 5.75
C ALA A 18 0.97 -4.61 6.99
N GLY A 19 1.75 -3.88 7.80
CA GLY A 19 2.54 -4.49 8.85
C GLY A 19 3.60 -5.42 8.25
N ALA A 20 3.51 -6.72 8.55
CA ALA A 20 4.37 -7.77 8.00
C ALA A 20 3.74 -8.50 6.78
N GLU A 21 2.48 -8.20 6.43
CA GLU A 21 1.78 -8.86 5.33
C GLU A 21 2.14 -8.21 3.98
N TYR A 22 2.65 -8.99 3.03
CA TYR A 22 2.84 -8.53 1.65
C TYR A 22 1.52 -8.61 0.89
N LEU A 23 1.08 -7.47 0.34
CA LEU A 23 -0.22 -7.33 -0.33
C LEU A 23 -0.14 -7.51 -1.85
N GLY A 24 1.06 -7.42 -2.42
CA GLY A 24 1.31 -7.46 -3.86
C GLY A 24 2.07 -6.23 -4.37
N SER A 25 2.14 -6.07 -5.69
CA SER A 25 2.81 -4.92 -6.30
C SER A 25 2.08 -4.39 -7.52
N THR A 26 2.24 -3.09 -7.77
CA THR A 26 1.63 -2.36 -8.88
C THR A 26 2.69 -1.54 -9.63
N ALA A 27 2.38 -1.11 -10.86
CA ALA A 27 3.12 0.00 -11.46
C ALA A 27 2.78 1.31 -10.71
N PRO A 28 3.65 2.33 -10.74
CA PRO A 28 3.34 3.64 -10.20
C PRO A 28 2.01 4.19 -10.76
N GLY A 29 1.19 4.76 -9.88
CA GLY A 29 -0.13 5.30 -10.21
C GLY A 29 -1.26 4.27 -10.40
N GLN A 30 -0.94 2.97 -10.47
CA GLN A 30 -1.96 1.91 -10.55
C GLN A 30 -2.50 1.53 -9.17
N LEU A 31 -3.75 1.08 -9.13
CA LEU A 31 -4.45 0.73 -7.90
C LEU A 31 -4.14 -0.71 -7.46
N LEU A 32 -3.89 -0.89 -6.17
CA LEU A 32 -3.94 -2.18 -5.50
C LEU A 32 -5.26 -2.28 -4.71
N ALA A 33 -6.05 -3.32 -4.97
CA ALA A 33 -7.25 -3.60 -4.19
C ALA A 33 -6.91 -4.34 -2.90
N TRP A 34 -6.90 -3.63 -1.76
CA TRP A 34 -6.63 -4.25 -0.45
C TRP A 34 -7.92 -4.52 0.33
N ARG A 35 -8.12 -5.79 0.73
CA ARG A 35 -9.22 -6.21 1.62
C ARG A 35 -8.79 -6.09 3.08
N ALA A 36 -8.69 -4.85 3.57
CA ALA A 36 -8.28 -4.57 4.95
C ALA A 36 -9.31 -5.09 5.96
N ARG A 37 -8.82 -5.72 7.04
CA ARG A 37 -9.63 -6.00 8.24
C ARG A 37 -9.65 -4.77 9.15
N PRO A 38 -10.71 -4.56 9.95
CA PRO A 38 -10.72 -3.50 10.97
C PRO A 38 -9.48 -3.58 11.87
N GLY A 39 -8.92 -2.41 12.22
CA GLY A 39 -7.69 -2.30 13.00
C GLY A 39 -6.80 -1.15 12.56
N ARG A 40 -5.68 -0.98 13.27
CA ARG A 40 -4.65 0.00 12.95
C ARG A 40 -3.52 -0.67 12.16
N TRP A 41 -3.21 -0.13 10.99
CA TRP A 41 -2.28 -0.72 10.04
C TRP A 41 -1.17 0.25 9.65
N ARG A 42 0.07 -0.24 9.64
CA ARG A 42 1.21 0.46 9.04
C ARG A 42 1.32 0.01 7.58
N VAL A 43 0.86 0.84 6.66
CA VAL A 43 0.94 0.57 5.22
C VAL A 43 2.23 1.14 4.67
N LEU A 44 3.02 0.29 4.01
CA LEU A 44 4.31 0.62 3.39
C LEU A 44 4.20 0.45 1.88
N ALA A 45 4.63 1.47 1.14
CA ALA A 45 4.93 1.41 -0.28
C ALA A 45 6.45 1.44 -0.44
N LEU A 46 7.04 0.38 -0.98
CA LEU A 46 8.47 0.25 -1.25
C LEU A 46 8.70 0.16 -2.76
N ASP A 47 9.49 1.04 -3.34
CA ASP A 47 9.83 0.94 -4.76
C ASP A 47 10.98 -0.05 -5.01
N ASP A 48 11.19 -0.40 -6.28
CA ASP A 48 12.27 -1.29 -6.73
C ASP A 48 13.69 -0.70 -6.58
N LYS A 49 13.81 0.56 -6.15
CA LYS A 49 15.06 1.21 -5.77
C LYS A 49 15.30 1.20 -4.26
N GLY A 50 14.38 0.64 -3.48
CA GLY A 50 14.46 0.58 -2.02
C GLY A 50 13.99 1.84 -1.29
N ARG A 51 13.44 2.84 -2.01
CA ARG A 51 12.84 4.03 -1.40
C ARG A 51 11.44 3.69 -0.92
N SER A 52 10.98 4.36 0.14
CA SER A 52 9.68 4.02 0.71
C SER A 52 8.89 5.20 1.24
N ALA A 53 7.57 5.02 1.27
CA ALA A 53 6.61 5.88 1.94
C ALA A 53 5.72 5.03 2.84
N MET A 54 5.43 5.54 4.04
CA MET A 54 4.64 4.84 5.04
C MET A 54 3.47 5.70 5.52
N ARG A 55 2.30 5.08 5.71
CA ARG A 55 1.15 5.71 6.35
C ARG A 55 0.53 4.77 7.38
N VAL A 56 0.08 5.34 8.49
CA VAL A 56 -0.70 4.62 9.49
C VAL A 56 -2.17 4.88 9.22
N LEU A 57 -2.93 3.81 9.02
CA LEU A 57 -4.36 3.86 8.72
C LEU A 57 -5.15 3.20 9.84
N THR A 58 -6.27 3.78 10.22
CA THR A 58 -7.26 3.14 11.09
C THR A 58 -8.44 2.72 10.22
N VAL A 59 -8.69 1.42 10.14
CA VAL A 59 -9.80 0.83 9.40
C VAL A 59 -10.87 0.43 10.41
N SER A 60 -12.09 0.91 10.20
CA SER A 60 -13.25 0.55 11.02
C SER A 60 -14.23 -0.27 10.20
N ALA A 61 -14.92 -1.21 10.83
CA ALA A 61 -16.08 -1.86 10.22
C ALA A 61 -17.18 -0.82 10.05
N VAL A 62 -17.87 -0.87 8.91
CA VAL A 62 -19.09 -0.09 8.72
C VAL A 62 -20.26 -1.00 9.07
N ALA A 63 -21.08 -0.59 10.04
CA ALA A 63 -22.34 -1.28 10.31
C ALA A 63 -23.26 -1.15 9.08
N ARG A 64 -24.02 -2.22 8.79
CA ARG A 64 -25.02 -2.22 7.72
C ARG A 64 -26.26 -1.46 8.13
#